data_AF-A0AAV5S3W9-F1
#
_entry.id   AF-A0AAV5S3W9-F1
#
_cell.length_a   1.000
_cell.length_b   1.000
_cell.length_c   1.000
_cell.angle_alpha   90.00
_cell.angle_beta   90.00
_cell.angle_gamma   90.00
#
_symmetry.space_group_name_H-M   'P 1'
#
loop_
_entity.id
_entity.type
_entity.pdbx_description
1 polymer ?
#
loop_
_entity_poly.entity_id
_entity_poly.type
_entity_poly.pdbx_seq_one_letter_code
_entity_poly.pdbx_strand_id
1 'polypeptide(L)'
;MAAPQKASAPTAAQQQQQQQIPQGNPETPLAVANLLRRSPLLKQRLGIFQSRTADFFRYKRFCRALDSPAYAKKSAQQPDLFPPMPSVVVEKEGAAEDPKLAMAHRLLFIQLIRAQIVLPVAKPHSDELSKFDLSPNKDHPHLVPIKQATLTPDEYYVWNYNPRSLWDTLVIVAVVAGILALVCYPLWPLSMRRGSYYLSMAALVFLGCFFAIAIVRLAIWTLSLALVSAPKSDNALWIFPNLFEDCGILDSFKPLYGFGSVDCYSYIKKQKRIKRKQARKQQLAEQSAEKTAEQEKQ
;
A
#
# COMPACT_ATOMS: atom_id res chain seq x y z
N MET A 1 -4.94 -4.01 -84.23
CA MET A 1 -3.54 -4.37 -83.98
C MET A 1 -2.70 -3.10 -84.04
N ALA A 2 -2.38 -2.51 -82.88
CA ALA A 2 -1.33 -1.51 -82.71
C ALA A 2 -1.07 -1.37 -81.20
N ALA A 3 0.17 -1.62 -80.77
CA ALA A 3 0.63 -1.39 -79.40
C ALA A 3 0.77 0.11 -79.11
N PRO A 4 0.90 0.51 -77.84
CA PRO A 4 2.24 0.94 -77.44
C PRO A 4 2.68 0.48 -76.03
N GLN A 5 3.93 0.01 -76.01
CA GLN A 5 5.03 0.35 -75.09
C GLN A 5 4.69 0.66 -73.61
N LYS A 6 4.98 -0.30 -72.72
CA LYS A 6 5.32 -0.03 -71.32
C LYS A 6 6.83 0.17 -71.20
N ALA A 7 7.23 1.42 -70.98
CA ALA A 7 8.57 1.79 -70.60
C ALA A 7 8.80 1.51 -69.11
N SER A 8 9.93 0.87 -68.82
CA SER A 8 10.53 0.65 -67.51
C SER A 8 11.34 1.88 -67.07
N ALA A 9 11.13 2.38 -65.85
CA ALA A 9 12.16 3.06 -65.04
C ALA A 9 11.71 3.20 -63.56
N PRO A 10 12.65 3.39 -62.61
CA PRO A 10 12.54 2.88 -61.23
C PRO A 10 12.44 3.99 -60.14
N THR A 11 12.37 3.54 -58.88
CA THR A 11 12.87 4.25 -57.68
C THR A 11 12.02 5.41 -57.14
N ALA A 12 11.22 5.10 -56.12
CA ALA A 12 10.92 6.02 -55.01
C ALA A 12 10.59 5.23 -53.74
N ALA A 13 11.52 4.35 -53.33
CA ALA A 13 11.58 3.84 -51.97
C ALA A 13 12.15 4.96 -51.08
N GLN A 14 11.30 5.93 -50.71
CA GLN A 14 11.60 6.89 -49.66
C GLN A 14 10.80 6.54 -48.40
N GLN A 15 11.52 5.89 -47.49
CA GLN A 15 11.52 6.21 -46.05
C GLN A 15 10.23 5.97 -45.27
N GLN A 16 9.90 4.69 -45.07
CA GLN A 16 9.44 4.21 -43.77
C GLN A 16 10.63 3.62 -43.01
N GLN A 17 11.54 4.48 -42.54
CA GLN A 17 12.46 4.09 -41.47
C GLN A 17 11.73 4.17 -40.15
N GLN A 18 10.88 3.17 -39.92
CA GLN A 18 10.49 2.79 -38.57
C GLN A 18 11.78 2.28 -37.91
N GLN A 19 12.41 3.12 -37.09
CA GLN A 19 13.59 2.74 -36.32
C GLN A 19 13.23 1.53 -35.45
N GLN A 20 13.61 0.34 -35.92
CA GLN A 20 13.66 -0.87 -35.11
C GLN A 20 14.74 -0.64 -34.05
N ILE A 21 14.32 -0.13 -32.90
CA ILE A 21 15.13 -0.11 -31.67
C ILE A 21 15.60 -1.55 -31.43
N PRO A 22 16.92 -1.79 -31.23
CA PRO A 22 17.46 -3.13 -31.07
C PRO A 22 16.67 -3.92 -30.02
N GLN A 23 16.21 -5.11 -30.40
CA GLN A 23 15.60 -6.07 -29.49
C GLN A 23 16.70 -6.53 -28.51
N GLY A 24 16.90 -5.79 -27.43
CA GLY A 24 17.73 -6.23 -26.31
C GLY A 24 17.13 -7.48 -25.68
N ASN A 25 17.94 -8.22 -24.91
CA ASN A 25 17.51 -9.44 -24.23
C ASN A 25 16.17 -9.21 -23.49
N PRO A 26 15.12 -10.04 -23.71
CA PRO A 26 13.80 -9.86 -23.12
C PRO A 26 13.78 -9.88 -21.59
N GLU A 27 14.83 -10.41 -20.94
CA GLU A 27 14.93 -10.47 -19.47
C GLU A 27 15.48 -9.18 -18.84
N THR A 28 16.19 -8.36 -19.62
CA THR A 28 16.73 -7.05 -19.21
C THR A 28 15.71 -6.17 -18.47
N PRO A 29 14.49 -5.90 -19.00
CA PRO A 29 13.55 -5.00 -18.35
C PRO A 29 13.08 -5.52 -16.99
N LEU A 30 12.96 -6.84 -16.81
CA LEU A 30 12.56 -7.46 -15.56
C LEU A 30 13.68 -7.36 -14.51
N ALA A 31 14.93 -7.65 -14.91
CA ALA A 31 16.09 -7.55 -14.03
C ALA A 31 16.33 -6.11 -13.55
N VAL A 32 16.25 -5.15 -14.47
CA VAL A 32 16.34 -3.71 -14.19
C VAL A 32 15.20 -3.28 -13.27
N ALA A 33 13.97 -3.72 -13.53
CA ALA A 33 12.83 -3.40 -12.66
C ALA A 33 13.00 -3.94 -11.25
N ASN A 34 13.44 -5.19 -11.08
CA ASN A 34 13.64 -5.80 -9.77
C ASN A 34 14.71 -5.05 -8.94
N LEU A 35 15.80 -4.63 -9.58
CA LEU A 35 16.84 -3.81 -8.95
C LEU A 35 16.27 -2.44 -8.54
N LEU A 36 15.64 -1.73 -9.48
CA LEU A 36 15.25 -0.33 -9.28
C LEU A 36 14.02 -0.18 -8.39
N ARG A 37 13.15 -1.19 -8.29
CA ARG A 37 11.87 -1.12 -7.54
C ARG A 37 12.04 -0.67 -6.08
N ARG A 38 13.14 -1.07 -5.43
CA ARG A 38 13.43 -0.75 -4.03
C ARG A 38 14.37 0.43 -3.86
N SER A 39 14.75 1.10 -4.95
CA SER A 39 15.69 2.21 -4.90
C SER A 39 15.06 3.45 -4.25
N PRO A 40 15.72 4.08 -3.25
CA PRO A 40 15.21 5.29 -2.62
C PRO A 40 15.24 6.51 -3.57
N LEU A 41 16.06 6.46 -4.63
CA LEU A 41 16.24 7.54 -5.60
C LEU A 41 14.98 7.81 -6.44
N LEU A 42 14.16 6.78 -6.68
CA LEU A 42 12.87 6.94 -7.36
C LEU A 42 11.91 7.84 -6.58
N LYS A 43 12.05 7.92 -5.25
CA LYS A 43 11.17 8.67 -4.34
C LYS A 43 9.69 8.44 -4.71
N GLN A 44 9.35 7.16 -4.87
CA GLN A 44 8.03 6.71 -5.29
C GLN A 44 6.97 7.08 -4.26
N ARG A 45 5.75 7.33 -4.71
CA ARG A 45 4.59 7.67 -3.87
C ARG A 45 3.45 6.73 -4.20
N LEU A 46 2.56 6.53 -3.23
CA LEU A 46 1.33 5.80 -3.42
C LEU A 46 0.29 6.70 -4.12
N GLY A 47 -0.34 6.18 -5.16
CA GLY A 47 -1.46 6.78 -5.85
C GLY A 47 -2.52 5.73 -6.17
N ILE A 48 -3.72 6.17 -6.52
CA ILE A 48 -4.83 5.28 -6.88
C ILE A 48 -4.87 5.17 -8.40
N PHE A 49 -4.62 3.97 -8.91
CA PHE A 49 -4.70 3.64 -10.33
C PHE A 49 -5.71 2.52 -10.52
N GLN A 50 -6.78 2.74 -11.30
CA GLN A 50 -7.82 1.73 -11.56
C GLN A 50 -8.38 1.09 -10.27
N SER A 51 -8.73 1.90 -9.26
CA SER A 51 -9.24 1.46 -7.94
C SER A 51 -8.24 0.73 -7.03
N ARG A 52 -7.02 0.42 -7.49
CA ARG A 52 -5.94 -0.15 -6.66
C ARG A 52 -4.91 0.92 -6.28
N THR A 53 -4.30 0.77 -5.12
CA THR A 53 -3.13 1.57 -4.75
C THR A 53 -1.90 1.06 -5.51
N ALA A 54 -1.21 1.96 -6.20
CA ALA A 54 0.00 1.65 -6.97
C ALA A 54 1.09 2.70 -6.72
N ASP A 55 2.34 2.26 -6.79
CA ASP A 55 3.49 3.14 -6.68
C ASP A 55 3.75 3.83 -8.00
N PHE A 56 3.88 5.16 -7.96
CA PHE A 56 4.23 5.97 -9.12
C PHE A 56 5.46 6.84 -8.87
N PHE A 57 6.17 7.15 -9.93
CA PHE A 57 7.39 7.96 -9.93
C PHE A 57 7.46 8.84 -11.18
N ARG A 58 8.44 9.75 -11.22
CA ARG A 58 8.70 10.62 -12.38
C ARG A 58 9.87 10.10 -13.20
N TYR A 59 9.83 10.28 -14.51
CA TYR A 59 10.89 9.82 -15.42
C TYR A 59 12.30 10.32 -15.02
N LYS A 60 12.45 11.60 -14.68
CA LYS A 60 13.76 12.14 -14.26
C LYS A 60 14.38 11.44 -13.05
N ARG A 61 13.55 10.87 -12.17
CA ARG A 61 14.03 10.12 -11.01
C ARG A 61 14.49 8.72 -11.37
N PHE A 62 13.91 8.16 -12.44
CA PHE A 62 14.35 6.91 -13.01
C PHE A 62 15.74 7.05 -13.65
N CYS A 63 15.98 8.11 -14.45
CA CYS A 63 17.31 8.40 -14.99
C CYS A 63 18.37 8.49 -13.89
N ARG A 64 18.09 9.24 -12.81
CA ARG A 64 18.98 9.31 -11.64
C ARG A 64 19.22 7.97 -10.94
N ALA A 65 18.26 7.06 -11.00
CA ALA A 65 18.39 5.73 -10.42
C ALA A 65 19.25 4.81 -11.31
N LEU A 66 19.25 5.02 -12.62
CA LEU A 66 20.15 4.36 -13.58
C LEU A 66 21.60 4.83 -13.44
N ASP A 67 21.81 6.11 -13.15
CA ASP A 67 23.15 6.67 -12.86
C ASP A 67 23.72 6.24 -11.51
N SER A 68 22.96 5.47 -10.72
CA SER A 68 23.37 5.09 -9.38
C SER A 68 24.53 4.08 -9.38
N PRO A 69 25.42 4.12 -8.37
CA PRO A 69 26.51 3.15 -8.25
C PRO A 69 26.01 1.71 -8.10
N ALA A 70 24.77 1.51 -7.64
CA ALA A 70 24.16 0.20 -7.53
C ALA A 70 23.91 -0.42 -8.92
N TYR A 71 23.45 0.38 -9.88
CA TYR A 71 23.28 -0.06 -11.26
C TYR A 71 24.64 -0.32 -11.93
N ALA A 72 25.60 0.60 -11.74
CA ALA A 72 26.96 0.43 -12.28
C ALA A 72 27.63 -0.88 -11.83
N LYS A 73 27.52 -1.22 -10.54
CA LYS A 73 28.02 -2.50 -10.00
C LYS A 73 27.36 -3.72 -10.65
N LYS A 74 26.06 -3.67 -10.90
CA LYS A 74 25.31 -4.77 -11.51
C LYS A 74 25.59 -4.92 -13.00
N SER A 75 25.76 -3.80 -13.71
CA SER A 75 26.21 -3.79 -15.09
C SER A 75 27.62 -4.34 -15.26
N ALA A 76 28.55 -4.03 -14.34
CA ALA A 76 29.88 -4.61 -14.33
C ALA A 76 29.87 -6.14 -14.08
N GLN A 77 28.93 -6.64 -13.27
CA GLN A 77 28.79 -8.08 -13.00
C GLN A 77 28.14 -8.85 -14.16
N GLN A 78 27.12 -8.27 -14.79
CA GLN A 78 26.30 -8.94 -15.79
C GLN A 78 26.01 -7.98 -16.96
N PRO A 79 26.98 -7.79 -17.86
CA PRO A 79 26.84 -6.85 -18.98
C PRO A 79 25.73 -7.28 -19.97
N ASP A 80 25.42 -8.58 -20.04
CA ASP A 80 24.39 -9.13 -20.92
C ASP A 80 22.96 -8.80 -20.46
N LEU A 81 22.74 -8.67 -19.15
CA LEU A 81 21.43 -8.37 -18.54
C LEU A 81 21.25 -6.88 -18.23
N PHE A 82 22.33 -6.18 -17.94
CA PHE A 82 22.33 -4.77 -17.56
C PHE A 82 23.25 -4.02 -18.51
N PRO A 83 22.72 -3.39 -19.57
CA PRO A 83 23.56 -2.70 -20.53
C PRO A 83 24.34 -1.58 -19.84
N PRO A 84 25.65 -1.45 -20.16
CA PRO A 84 26.50 -0.46 -19.54
C PRO A 84 26.04 0.93 -19.95
N MET A 85 25.82 1.78 -18.94
CA MET A 85 25.59 3.20 -19.20
C MET A 85 26.92 3.82 -19.60
N PRO A 86 26.95 4.69 -20.63
CA PRO A 86 28.12 5.51 -20.89
C PRO A 86 28.41 6.30 -19.61
N SER A 87 29.61 6.15 -19.06
CA SER A 87 29.97 6.76 -17.78
C SER A 87 29.87 8.27 -17.88
N VAL A 88 29.03 8.86 -17.03
CA VAL A 88 29.02 10.29 -16.74
C VAL A 88 30.41 10.68 -16.26
N VAL A 89 31.13 11.49 -17.05
CA VAL A 89 32.16 12.35 -16.48
C VAL A 89 31.44 13.27 -15.53
N VAL A 90 31.74 13.16 -14.23
CA VAL A 90 31.11 13.93 -13.16
C VAL A 90 31.47 15.39 -13.33
N GLU A 91 30.71 16.14 -14.12
CA GLU A 91 30.75 17.60 -14.10
C GLU A 91 29.35 18.19 -14.08
N LYS A 92 28.98 18.58 -12.84
CA LYS A 92 28.07 19.65 -12.42
C LYS A 92 26.64 19.69 -12.97
N GLU A 93 25.74 19.86 -12.00
CA GLU A 93 24.36 20.28 -12.14
C GLU A 93 24.24 21.50 -13.08
N GLY A 94 23.86 21.25 -14.34
CA GLY A 94 23.38 22.31 -15.24
C GLY A 94 24.18 22.51 -16.51
N ALA A 95 24.21 21.53 -17.41
CA ALA A 95 24.27 21.75 -18.87
C ALA A 95 24.05 20.41 -19.57
N ALA A 96 23.14 20.40 -20.56
CA ALA A 96 22.82 19.34 -21.52
C ALA A 96 23.37 17.93 -21.22
N GLU A 97 22.48 17.01 -20.82
CA GLU A 97 22.75 15.57 -20.83
C GLU A 97 23.43 15.16 -22.14
N ASP A 98 24.55 14.44 -22.08
CA ASP A 98 25.20 13.92 -23.27
C ASP A 98 24.16 13.21 -24.15
N PRO A 99 24.08 13.53 -25.46
CA PRO A 99 23.01 12.99 -26.32
C PRO A 99 23.00 11.45 -26.35
N LYS A 100 24.16 10.83 -26.10
CA LYS A 100 24.32 9.38 -26.01
C LYS A 100 23.76 8.78 -24.70
N LEU A 101 23.94 9.45 -23.56
CA LEU A 101 23.42 9.00 -22.27
C LEU A 101 21.89 9.11 -22.23
N ALA A 102 21.37 10.25 -22.67
CA ALA A 102 19.93 10.49 -22.77
C ALA A 102 19.27 9.45 -23.68
N MET A 103 19.93 9.09 -24.80
CA MET A 103 19.47 8.01 -25.67
C MET A 103 19.46 6.66 -24.95
N ALA A 104 20.52 6.29 -24.22
CA ALA A 104 20.59 5.02 -23.49
C ALA A 104 19.48 4.88 -22.44
N HIS A 105 19.25 5.92 -21.63
CA HIS A 105 18.16 5.95 -20.65
C HIS A 105 16.79 5.78 -21.32
N ARG A 106 16.59 6.49 -22.44
CA ARG A 106 15.35 6.43 -23.21
C ARG A 106 15.09 5.05 -23.80
N LEU A 107 16.11 4.41 -24.39
CA LEU A 107 15.99 3.07 -25.00
C LEU A 107 15.60 2.01 -23.97
N LEU A 108 16.27 2.00 -22.81
CA LEU A 108 15.95 1.09 -21.72
C LEU A 108 14.54 1.31 -21.19
N PHE A 109 14.16 2.57 -20.97
CA PHE A 109 12.84 2.85 -20.45
C PHE A 109 11.72 2.49 -21.44
N ILE A 110 11.95 2.68 -22.74
CA ILE A 110 11.05 2.18 -23.79
C ILE A 110 10.92 0.66 -23.71
N GLN A 111 12.01 -0.07 -23.44
CA GLN A 111 11.96 -1.52 -23.23
C GLN A 111 11.09 -1.91 -22.02
N LEU A 112 11.16 -1.16 -20.92
CA LEU A 112 10.29 -1.37 -19.74
C LEU A 112 8.80 -1.10 -20.06
N ILE A 113 8.50 -0.06 -20.85
CA ILE A 113 7.12 0.23 -21.29
C ILE A 113 6.60 -0.90 -22.19
N ARG A 114 7.40 -1.34 -23.17
CA ARG A 114 7.04 -2.45 -24.06
C ARG A 114 6.76 -3.73 -23.30
N ALA A 115 7.55 -4.02 -22.26
CA ALA A 115 7.36 -5.15 -21.36
C ALA A 115 6.16 -4.99 -20.39
N GLN A 116 5.40 -3.88 -20.45
CA GLN A 116 4.26 -3.58 -19.58
C GLN A 116 4.60 -3.58 -18.07
N ILE A 117 5.87 -3.38 -17.74
CA ILE A 117 6.36 -3.27 -16.36
C ILE A 117 6.04 -1.89 -15.77
N VAL A 118 6.10 -0.87 -16.62
CA VAL A 118 5.73 0.51 -16.27
C VAL A 118 4.65 1.01 -17.23
N LEU A 119 3.70 1.75 -16.69
CA LEU A 119 2.58 2.32 -17.46
C LEU A 119 2.63 3.85 -17.39
N PRO A 120 2.51 4.56 -18.53
CA PRO A 120 2.42 6.02 -18.54
C PRO A 120 1.10 6.48 -17.91
N VAL A 121 1.19 7.42 -16.98
CA VAL A 121 0.02 7.96 -16.28
C VAL A 121 0.07 9.48 -16.17
N ALA A 122 -1.10 10.10 -16.21
CA ALA A 122 -1.30 11.48 -15.82
C ALA A 122 -1.72 11.52 -14.36
N LYS A 123 -1.21 12.51 -13.64
CA LYS A 123 -1.73 12.89 -12.33
C LYS A 123 -2.63 14.12 -12.53
N PRO A 124 -3.93 13.94 -12.82
CA PRO A 124 -4.84 15.07 -12.96
C PRO A 124 -4.91 15.88 -11.67
N HIS A 125 -5.14 17.18 -11.80
CA HIS A 125 -5.40 18.01 -10.63
C HIS A 125 -6.81 17.77 -10.09
N SER A 126 -7.07 18.16 -8.83
CA SER A 126 -8.36 17.95 -8.16
C SER A 126 -9.55 18.48 -8.95
N ASP A 127 -9.35 19.56 -9.72
CA ASP A 127 -10.40 20.17 -10.55
C ASP A 127 -10.69 19.35 -11.82
N GLU A 128 -9.67 18.65 -12.33
CA GLU A 128 -9.74 17.85 -13.55
C GLU A 128 -10.29 16.44 -13.31
N LEU A 129 -10.39 16.01 -12.05
CA LEU A 129 -10.95 14.70 -11.68
C LEU A 129 -12.40 14.53 -12.14
N SER A 130 -13.15 15.63 -12.19
CA SER A 130 -14.53 15.65 -12.70
C SER A 130 -14.63 15.15 -14.15
N LYS A 131 -13.63 15.43 -14.99
CA LYS A 131 -13.59 14.99 -16.40
C LYS A 131 -13.42 13.47 -16.55
N PHE A 132 -12.96 12.81 -15.49
CA PHE A 132 -12.71 11.38 -15.46
C PHE A 132 -13.70 10.63 -14.56
N ASP A 133 -14.79 11.29 -14.13
CA ASP A 133 -15.80 10.75 -13.21
C ASP A 133 -15.19 10.21 -11.88
N LEU A 134 -14.11 10.83 -11.41
CA LEU A 134 -13.42 10.45 -10.18
C LEU A 134 -13.69 11.47 -9.07
N SER A 135 -13.90 11.00 -7.85
CA SER A 135 -14.05 11.88 -6.67
C SER A 135 -12.70 12.14 -6.01
N PRO A 136 -12.44 13.35 -5.47
CA PRO A 136 -11.19 13.65 -4.81
C PRO A 136 -10.98 12.81 -3.54
N ASN A 137 -9.84 12.13 -3.44
CA ASN A 137 -9.41 11.44 -2.23
C ASN A 137 -8.38 12.29 -1.44
N LYS A 138 -8.47 12.26 -0.11
CA LYS A 138 -7.59 12.99 0.81
C LYS A 138 -6.21 12.36 0.98
N ASP A 139 -6.13 11.03 0.91
CA ASP A 139 -4.92 10.30 1.27
C ASP A 139 -3.96 10.12 0.07
N HIS A 140 -4.52 9.82 -1.10
CA HIS A 140 -3.74 9.49 -2.30
C HIS A 140 -4.31 10.14 -3.56
N PRO A 141 -3.46 10.66 -4.47
CA PRO A 141 -3.92 11.22 -5.73
C PRO A 141 -4.40 10.12 -6.69
N HIS A 142 -5.36 10.46 -7.53
CA HIS A 142 -5.78 9.60 -8.64
C HIS A 142 -4.79 9.67 -9.81
N LEU A 143 -4.61 8.54 -10.47
CA LEU A 143 -3.73 8.35 -11.62
C LEU A 143 -4.56 7.81 -12.78
N VAL A 144 -4.46 8.46 -13.93
CA VAL A 144 -5.21 8.12 -15.14
C VAL A 144 -4.23 7.65 -16.22
N PRO A 145 -4.48 6.52 -16.91
CA PRO A 145 -3.60 6.04 -17.96
C PRO A 145 -3.56 6.99 -19.15
N ILE A 146 -2.37 7.22 -19.73
CA ILE A 146 -2.18 7.99 -20.96
C ILE A 146 -1.87 7.03 -22.12
N LYS A 147 -2.39 7.32 -23.33
CA LYS A 147 -2.15 6.49 -24.52
C LYS A 147 -0.75 6.66 -25.13
N GLN A 148 -0.15 7.84 -24.97
CA GLN A 148 1.13 8.20 -25.57
C GLN A 148 2.11 8.61 -24.47
N ALA A 149 3.33 8.05 -24.51
CA ALA A 149 4.42 8.40 -23.62
C ALA A 149 5.42 9.29 -24.37
N THR A 150 5.56 10.55 -23.97
CA THR A 150 6.49 11.50 -24.60
C THR A 150 7.88 11.43 -23.96
N LEU A 151 7.99 10.80 -22.78
CA LEU A 151 9.22 10.60 -22.00
C LEU A 151 9.84 11.93 -21.58
N THR A 152 8.98 12.86 -21.17
CA THR A 152 9.42 14.14 -20.62
C THR A 152 9.91 13.95 -19.17
N PRO A 153 10.86 14.76 -18.67
CA PRO A 153 11.44 14.59 -17.34
C PRO A 153 10.42 14.55 -16.18
N ASP A 154 9.31 15.28 -16.30
CA ASP A 154 8.28 15.40 -15.26
C ASP A 154 7.03 14.53 -15.47
N GLU A 155 7.04 13.67 -16.49
CA GLU A 155 5.97 12.71 -16.75
C GLU A 155 5.94 11.60 -15.68
N TYR A 156 4.73 11.17 -15.32
CA TYR A 156 4.52 10.17 -14.29
C TYR A 156 4.33 8.77 -14.88
N TYR A 157 4.87 7.79 -14.18
CA TYR A 157 4.76 6.38 -14.53
C TYR A 157 4.42 5.55 -13.29
N VAL A 158 3.58 4.55 -13.47
CA VAL A 158 3.17 3.59 -12.44
C VAL A 158 3.91 2.28 -12.63
N TRP A 159 4.36 1.67 -11.53
CA TRP A 159 4.81 0.28 -11.54
C TRP A 159 3.61 -0.65 -11.72
N ASN A 160 3.66 -1.47 -12.77
CA ASN A 160 2.81 -2.64 -12.97
C ASN A 160 3.60 -3.94 -12.71
N TYR A 161 4.66 -3.85 -11.91
CA TYR A 161 5.50 -4.97 -11.51
C TYR A 161 5.72 -4.95 -10.00
N ASN A 162 5.41 -6.07 -9.37
CA ASN A 162 5.67 -6.31 -7.95
C ASN A 162 6.65 -7.48 -7.83
N PRO A 163 7.89 -7.22 -7.38
CA PRO A 163 8.85 -8.30 -7.16
C PRO A 163 8.36 -9.17 -6.01
N ARG A 164 8.51 -10.48 -6.18
CA ARG A 164 8.13 -11.46 -5.16
C ARG A 164 8.87 -11.19 -3.85
N SER A 165 8.13 -11.02 -2.75
CA SER A 165 8.73 -10.91 -1.43
C SER A 165 9.05 -12.29 -0.86
N LEU A 166 10.11 -12.37 -0.04
CA LEU A 166 10.40 -13.58 0.72
C LEU A 166 9.28 -13.89 1.71
N TRP A 167 8.63 -12.85 2.26
CA TRP A 167 7.47 -13.02 3.15
C TRP A 167 6.30 -13.70 2.46
N ASP A 168 5.93 -13.26 1.26
CA ASP A 168 4.84 -13.89 0.48
C ASP A 168 5.14 -15.38 0.23
N THR A 169 6.42 -15.67 -0.06
CA THR A 169 6.90 -17.03 -0.27
C THR A 169 6.75 -17.88 0.99
N LEU A 170 7.22 -17.38 2.13
CA LEU A 170 7.16 -18.07 3.42
C LEU A 170 5.71 -18.30 3.86
N VAL A 171 4.82 -17.33 3.63
CA VAL A 171 3.39 -17.47 3.92
C VAL A 171 2.79 -18.60 3.09
N ILE A 172 3.04 -18.64 1.78
CA ILE A 172 2.53 -19.71 0.92
C ILE A 172 3.06 -21.08 1.38
N VAL A 173 4.36 -21.19 1.65
CA VAL A 173 4.98 -22.42 2.15
C VAL A 173 4.39 -22.84 3.50
N ALA A 174 4.18 -21.89 4.42
CA ALA A 174 3.59 -22.16 5.73
C ALA A 174 2.13 -22.63 5.62
N VAL A 175 1.33 -22.03 4.72
CA VAL A 175 -0.06 -22.45 4.46
C VAL A 175 -0.08 -23.87 3.91
N VAL A 176 0.75 -24.18 2.91
CA VAL A 176 0.85 -25.53 2.33
C VAL A 176 1.30 -26.55 3.39
N ALA A 177 2.32 -26.21 4.19
CA ALA A 177 2.79 -27.06 5.28
C ALA A 177 1.71 -27.29 6.36
N GLY A 178 0.92 -26.27 6.68
CA GLY A 178 -0.19 -26.36 7.63
C GLY A 178 -1.31 -27.29 7.14
N ILE A 179 -1.69 -27.19 5.87
CA ILE A 179 -2.67 -28.08 5.24
C ILE A 179 -2.15 -29.53 5.24
N LEU A 180 -0.89 -29.74 4.83
CA LEU A 180 -0.26 -31.06 4.84
C LEU A 180 -0.21 -31.65 6.25
N ALA A 181 0.18 -30.86 7.25
CA ALA A 181 0.20 -31.30 8.65
C ALA A 181 -1.19 -31.76 9.12
N LEU A 182 -2.25 -31.03 8.77
CA LEU A 182 -3.63 -31.37 9.14
C LEU A 182 -4.12 -32.63 8.44
N VAL A 183 -3.89 -32.78 7.13
CA VAL A 183 -4.26 -33.99 6.37
C VAL A 183 -3.49 -35.21 6.88
N CYS A 184 -2.23 -35.03 7.28
CA CYS A 184 -1.40 -36.09 7.86
C CYS A 184 -1.68 -36.35 9.35
N TYR A 185 -2.76 -35.82 9.94
CA TYR A 185 -3.17 -36.15 11.31
C TYR A 185 -3.18 -37.67 11.62
N PRO A 186 -3.62 -38.57 10.69
CA PRO A 186 -3.55 -40.01 10.89
C PRO A 186 -2.14 -40.59 11.02
N LEU A 187 -1.10 -39.85 10.61
CA LEU A 187 0.30 -40.22 10.71
C LEU A 187 1.00 -39.58 11.92
N TRP A 188 0.34 -38.70 12.67
CA TRP A 188 0.96 -38.02 13.79
C TRP A 188 1.37 -39.01 14.90
N PRO A 189 2.51 -38.77 15.59
CA PRO A 189 2.91 -39.58 16.73
C PRO A 189 1.90 -39.47 17.88
N LEU A 190 1.81 -40.51 18.71
CA LEU A 190 0.85 -40.60 19.81
C LEU A 190 0.93 -39.40 20.77
N SER A 191 2.11 -38.84 21.00
CA SER A 191 2.29 -37.65 21.85
C SER A 191 1.62 -36.40 21.28
N MET A 192 1.70 -36.17 19.95
CA MET A 192 1.05 -35.02 19.32
C MET A 192 -0.48 -35.16 19.32
N ARG A 193 -1.01 -36.38 19.12
CA ARG A 193 -2.46 -36.64 19.21
C ARG A 193 -3.02 -36.38 20.60
N ARG A 194 -2.27 -36.75 21.66
CA ARG A 194 -2.63 -36.39 23.03
C ARG A 194 -2.61 -34.88 23.23
N GLY A 195 -1.59 -34.20 22.69
CA GLY A 195 -1.50 -32.73 22.72
C GLY A 195 -2.71 -32.06 22.08
N SER A 196 -3.12 -32.47 20.88
CA SER A 196 -4.30 -31.91 20.20
C SER A 196 -5.60 -32.22 20.96
N TYR A 197 -5.72 -33.40 21.57
CA TYR A 197 -6.86 -33.74 22.42
C TYR A 197 -6.98 -32.80 23.63
N TYR A 198 -5.90 -32.60 24.38
CA TYR A 198 -5.91 -31.71 25.54
C TYR A 198 -6.07 -30.24 25.14
N LEU A 199 -5.51 -29.82 24.01
CA LEU A 199 -5.70 -28.47 23.48
C LEU A 199 -7.17 -28.23 23.10
N SER A 200 -7.80 -29.20 22.44
CA SER A 200 -9.23 -29.16 22.11
C SER A 200 -10.09 -29.13 23.38
N MET A 201 -9.78 -29.96 24.38
CA MET A 201 -10.47 -29.95 25.66
C MET A 201 -10.30 -28.62 26.40
N ALA A 202 -9.09 -28.05 26.41
CA ALA A 202 -8.82 -26.75 27.00
C ALA A 202 -9.60 -25.62 26.30
N ALA A 203 -9.69 -25.65 24.97
CA ALA A 203 -10.49 -24.71 24.20
C ALA A 203 -12.00 -24.84 24.51
N LEU A 204 -12.50 -26.06 24.68
CA LEU A 204 -13.89 -26.31 25.08
C LEU A 204 -14.17 -25.82 26.51
N VAL A 205 -13.26 -26.07 27.45
CA VAL A 205 -13.40 -25.57 28.83
C VAL A 205 -13.38 -24.04 28.84
N PHE A 206 -12.43 -23.43 28.12
CA PHE A 206 -12.34 -21.97 27.98
C PHE A 206 -13.62 -21.37 27.39
N LEU A 207 -14.15 -21.98 26.33
CA LEU A 207 -15.43 -21.57 25.74
C LEU A 207 -16.60 -21.76 26.71
N GLY A 208 -16.64 -22.87 27.44
CA GLY A 208 -17.62 -23.13 28.49
C GLY A 208 -17.58 -22.09 29.61
N CYS A 209 -16.40 -21.64 30.01
CA CYS A 209 -16.24 -20.54 30.97
C CYS A 209 -16.84 -19.23 30.45
N PHE A 210 -16.67 -18.89 29.17
CA PHE A 210 -17.32 -17.71 28.58
C PHE A 210 -18.85 -17.79 28.64
N PHE A 211 -19.43 -18.95 28.32
CA PHE A 211 -20.88 -19.15 28.44
C PHE A 211 -21.35 -19.09 29.89
N ALA A 212 -20.61 -19.69 30.82
CA ALA A 212 -20.93 -19.61 32.24
C ALA A 212 -20.94 -18.15 32.74
N ILE A 213 -19.94 -17.35 32.38
CA ILE A 213 -19.90 -15.92 32.72
C ILE A 213 -21.10 -15.18 32.10
N ALA A 214 -21.45 -15.47 30.85
CA ALA A 214 -22.60 -14.85 30.18
C ALA A 214 -23.93 -15.20 30.87
N ILE A 215 -24.11 -16.47 31.30
CA ILE A 215 -25.31 -16.92 32.03
C ILE A 215 -25.36 -16.28 33.42
N VAL A 216 -24.25 -16.27 34.17
CA VAL A 216 -24.17 -15.61 35.48
C VAL A 216 -24.50 -14.12 35.37
N ARG A 217 -23.95 -13.45 34.35
CA ARG A 217 -24.27 -12.05 34.04
C ARG A 217 -25.76 -11.86 33.77
N LEU A 218 -26.37 -12.72 32.97
CA LEU A 218 -27.80 -12.66 32.66
C LEU A 218 -28.65 -12.86 33.92
N ALA A 219 -28.35 -13.88 34.72
CA ALA A 219 -29.09 -14.18 35.95
C ALA A 219 -29.00 -13.05 36.98
N ILE A 220 -27.83 -12.42 37.12
CA ILE A 220 -27.64 -11.31 38.06
C ILE A 220 -28.30 -10.05 37.53
N TRP A 221 -28.27 -9.81 36.23
CA TRP A 221 -29.00 -8.72 35.62
C TRP A 221 -30.52 -8.88 35.81
N THR A 222 -31.10 -10.06 35.55
CA THR A 222 -32.54 -10.32 35.76
C THR A 222 -32.93 -10.21 37.24
N LEU A 223 -32.09 -10.72 38.15
CA LEU A 223 -32.31 -10.56 39.60
C LEU A 223 -32.24 -9.10 40.04
N SER A 224 -31.25 -8.34 39.55
CA SER A 224 -31.13 -6.90 39.86
C SER A 224 -32.33 -6.11 39.38
N LEU A 225 -32.89 -6.48 38.23
CA LEU A 225 -34.11 -5.88 37.68
C LEU A 225 -35.35 -6.23 38.52
N ALA A 226 -35.45 -7.47 39.01
CA ALA A 226 -36.57 -7.90 39.85
C ALA A 226 -36.56 -7.24 41.24
N LEU A 227 -35.37 -7.08 41.84
CA LEU A 227 -35.21 -6.49 43.19
C LEU A 227 -35.30 -4.97 43.19
N VAL A 228 -34.77 -4.32 42.16
CA VAL A 228 -34.82 -2.86 42.00
C VAL A 228 -36.03 -2.53 41.15
N SER A 229 -37.23 -2.45 41.75
CA SER A 229 -38.50 -2.09 41.09
C SER A 229 -38.55 -0.63 40.56
N ALA A 230 -37.41 -0.04 40.21
CA ALA A 230 -37.30 1.31 39.67
C ALA A 230 -37.24 1.31 38.13
N PRO A 231 -37.94 2.24 37.45
CA PRO A 231 -38.16 2.25 36.00
C PRO A 231 -36.98 2.84 35.21
N LYS A 232 -35.74 2.57 35.63
CA LYS A 232 -34.55 3.10 34.95
C LYS A 232 -33.51 2.00 34.77
N SER A 233 -33.47 1.47 33.54
CA SER A 233 -32.55 0.42 33.07
C SER A 233 -31.06 0.71 33.32
N ASP A 234 -30.73 1.97 33.62
CA ASP A 234 -29.35 2.42 33.85
C ASP A 234 -28.78 2.03 35.23
N ASN A 235 -29.59 1.52 36.15
CA ASN A 235 -29.14 1.09 37.48
C ASN A 235 -28.99 -0.42 37.64
N ALA A 236 -29.19 -1.19 36.56
CA ALA A 236 -29.01 -2.65 36.63
C ALA A 236 -27.54 -2.99 36.91
N LEU A 237 -27.30 -4.00 37.74
CA LEU A 237 -25.96 -4.44 38.08
C LEU A 237 -25.42 -5.34 36.97
N TRP A 238 -24.29 -4.94 36.39
CA TRP A 238 -23.64 -5.67 35.29
C TRP A 238 -22.31 -6.24 35.79
N ILE A 239 -22.15 -7.56 35.70
CA ILE A 239 -20.86 -8.22 35.92
C ILE A 239 -20.08 -8.23 34.61
N PHE A 240 -18.83 -7.77 34.68
CA PHE A 240 -17.97 -7.52 33.54
C PHE A 240 -18.67 -6.70 32.42
N PRO A 241 -18.97 -5.41 32.66
CA PRO A 241 -19.64 -4.57 31.67
C PRO A 241 -18.93 -4.58 30.31
N ASN A 242 -17.59 -4.68 30.31
CA ASN A 242 -16.74 -4.62 29.12
C ASN A 242 -16.53 -5.97 28.38
N LEU A 243 -17.13 -7.08 28.83
CA LEU A 243 -16.86 -8.40 28.26
C LEU A 243 -17.24 -8.52 26.77
N PHE A 244 -18.26 -7.80 26.33
CA PHE A 244 -18.75 -7.77 24.93
C PHE A 244 -18.47 -6.43 24.24
N GLU A 245 -17.67 -5.54 24.84
CA GLU A 245 -17.23 -4.33 24.18
C GLU A 245 -15.94 -4.58 23.39
N ASP A 246 -15.67 -3.77 22.36
CA ASP A 246 -14.45 -3.81 21.54
C ASP A 246 -13.21 -3.38 22.33
N CYS A 247 -12.81 -4.21 23.30
CA CYS A 247 -11.71 -3.99 24.22
C CYS A 247 -10.67 -5.12 24.09
N GLY A 248 -9.44 -4.84 24.54
CA GLY A 248 -8.43 -5.91 24.65
C GLY A 248 -8.83 -6.94 25.70
N ILE A 249 -8.31 -8.16 25.58
CA ILE A 249 -8.69 -9.31 26.44
C ILE A 249 -8.61 -8.98 27.94
N LEU A 250 -7.57 -8.26 28.37
CA LEU A 250 -7.39 -7.88 29.79
C LEU A 250 -8.33 -6.75 30.24
N ASP A 251 -8.71 -5.86 29.33
CA ASP A 251 -9.62 -4.75 29.62
C ASP A 251 -11.08 -5.23 29.63
N SER A 252 -11.41 -6.31 28.93
CA SER A 252 -12.74 -6.94 28.97
C SER A 252 -13.15 -7.42 30.36
N PHE A 253 -12.20 -7.81 31.20
CA PHE A 253 -12.44 -8.28 32.58
C PHE A 253 -12.34 -7.18 33.65
N LYS A 254 -12.23 -5.90 33.25
CA LYS A 254 -12.17 -4.76 34.17
C LYS A 254 -13.16 -3.68 33.72
N PRO A 255 -13.98 -3.10 34.61
CA PRO A 255 -14.15 -3.46 36.03
C PRO A 255 -14.91 -4.79 36.22
N LEU A 256 -14.82 -5.38 37.42
CA LEU A 256 -15.48 -6.65 37.76
C LEU A 256 -17.01 -6.52 37.78
N TYR A 257 -17.51 -5.38 38.24
CA TYR A 257 -18.92 -5.01 38.21
C TYR A 257 -19.06 -3.53 37.85
N GLY A 258 -20.23 -3.14 37.37
CA GLY A 258 -20.57 -1.75 37.09
C GLY A 258 -22.09 -1.56 37.07
N PHE A 259 -22.52 -0.31 37.14
CA PHE A 259 -23.94 0.06 37.09
C PHE A 259 -24.24 0.71 35.76
N GLY A 260 -25.05 0.05 34.94
CA GLY A 260 -25.42 0.54 33.61
C GLY A 260 -24.21 0.85 32.71
N SER A 261 -24.34 1.91 31.90
CA SER A 261 -23.40 2.24 30.82
C SER A 261 -22.25 3.18 31.23
N VAL A 262 -22.23 3.70 32.46
CA VAL A 262 -21.21 4.69 32.88
C VAL A 262 -19.83 4.07 33.08
N ASP A 263 -19.78 2.79 33.46
CA ASP A 263 -18.54 2.06 33.73
C ASP A 263 -17.99 1.32 32.50
N CYS A 264 -18.71 1.41 31.37
CA CYS A 264 -18.28 0.82 30.11
C CYS A 264 -17.06 1.54 29.52
N TYR A 265 -16.14 0.78 28.90
CA TYR A 265 -14.94 1.30 28.26
C TYR A 265 -15.28 2.32 27.16
N SER A 266 -16.30 2.05 26.36
CA SER A 266 -16.81 2.95 25.32
C SER A 266 -17.22 4.33 25.87
N TYR A 267 -17.96 4.35 26.98
CA TYR A 267 -18.39 5.57 27.67
C TYR A 267 -17.20 6.35 28.24
N ILE A 268 -16.29 5.67 28.95
CA ILE A 268 -15.08 6.27 29.52
C ILE A 268 -14.21 6.88 28.41
N LYS A 269 -14.05 6.17 27.29
CA LYS A 269 -13.29 6.64 26.12
C LYS A 269 -13.93 7.85 25.46
N LYS A 270 -15.27 7.86 25.32
CA LYS A 270 -16.03 9.01 24.80
C LYS A 270 -15.85 10.23 25.70
N GLN A 271 -15.96 10.07 27.02
CA GLN A 271 -15.74 11.13 28.00
C GLN A 271 -14.32 11.71 27.90
N LYS A 272 -13.29 10.85 27.83
CA LYS A 272 -11.89 11.29 27.63
C LYS A 272 -11.70 12.08 26.33
N ARG A 273 -12.34 11.65 25.23
CA ARG A 273 -12.27 12.36 23.93
C ARG A 273 -12.94 13.73 23.99
N ILE A 274 -14.09 13.84 24.67
CA ILE A 274 -14.80 15.12 24.85
C ILE A 274 -13.92 16.08 25.68
N LYS A 275 -13.38 15.62 26.82
CA LYS A 275 -12.47 16.42 27.66
C LYS A 275 -11.24 16.90 26.89
N ARG A 276 -10.60 16.04 26.09
CA ARG A 276 -9.46 16.43 25.23
C ARG A 276 -9.83 17.47 24.19
N LYS A 277 -11.01 17.38 23.57
CA LYS A 277 -11.48 18.38 22.62
C LYS A 277 -11.76 19.72 23.29
N GLN A 278 -12.35 19.71 24.49
CA GLN A 278 -12.60 20.93 25.27
C GLN A 278 -11.29 21.60 25.68
N ALA A 279 -10.32 20.85 26.19
CA ALA A 279 -8.99 21.35 26.53
C ALA A 279 -8.28 21.96 25.31
N ARG A 280 -8.34 21.31 24.13
CA ARG A 280 -7.74 21.86 22.91
C ARG A 280 -8.44 23.14 22.44
N LYS A 281 -9.78 23.23 22.59
CA LYS A 281 -10.51 24.47 22.27
C LYS A 281 -10.15 25.61 23.23
N GLN A 282 -10.01 25.33 24.52
CA GLN A 282 -9.57 26.30 25.53
C GLN A 282 -8.16 26.80 25.22
N GLN A 283 -7.22 25.90 24.92
CA GLN A 283 -5.86 26.27 24.52
C GLN A 283 -5.81 27.11 23.23
N LEU A 284 -6.62 26.77 22.22
CA LEU A 284 -6.71 27.61 21.02
C LEU A 284 -7.31 28.98 21.31
N ALA A 285 -8.30 29.06 22.20
CA ALA A 285 -8.94 30.32 22.60
C ALA A 285 -7.97 31.21 23.41
N GLU A 286 -7.23 30.62 24.34
CA GLU A 286 -6.16 31.29 25.11
C GLU A 286 -5.06 31.79 24.17
N GLN A 287 -4.59 30.96 23.22
CA GLN A 287 -3.60 31.37 22.23
C GLN A 287 -4.10 32.47 21.27
N SER A 288 -5.40 32.50 20.95
CA SER A 288 -5.97 33.61 20.18
C SER A 288 -6.10 34.88 21.02
N ALA A 289 -6.48 34.77 22.29
CA ALA A 289 -6.62 35.91 23.19
C ALA A 289 -5.25 36.55 23.51
N GLU A 290 -4.21 35.74 23.72
CA GLU A 290 -2.84 36.20 23.96
C GLU A 290 -2.28 36.95 22.74
N LYS A 291 -2.53 36.43 21.52
CA LYS A 291 -2.16 37.12 20.27
C LYS A 291 -2.90 38.45 20.07
N THR A 292 -4.18 38.52 20.42
CA THR A 292 -4.93 39.77 20.35
C THR A 292 -4.43 40.79 21.38
N ALA A 293 -4.07 40.34 22.59
CA ALA A 293 -3.49 41.21 23.62
C ALA A 293 -2.07 41.69 23.29
N GLU A 294 -1.27 40.90 22.59
CA GLU A 294 0.04 41.34 22.05
C GLU A 294 -0.11 42.33 20.90
N GLN A 295 -1.14 42.18 20.06
CA GLN A 295 -1.45 43.12 18.97
C GLN A 295 -2.00 44.46 19.46
N GLU A 296 -2.73 44.50 20.58
CA GLU A 296 -3.21 45.76 21.20
C GLU A 296 -2.12 46.53 21.96
N LYS A 297 -0.98 45.90 22.26
CA LYS A 297 0.17 46.53 22.94
C LYS A 297 1.24 47.07 21.98
N GLN A 298 1.13 46.82 20.68
CA GLN A 298 1.98 47.40 19.63
C GLN A 298 1.29 48.60 18.98
#